data_AF-A0A239PPA8-F1
#
_entry.id   AF-A0A239PPA8-F1
#
_cell.length_a   1.000
_cell.length_b   1.000
_cell.length_c   1.000
_cell.angle_alpha   90.00
_cell.angle_beta   90.00
_cell.angle_gamma   90.00
#
_symmetry.space_group_name_H-M   'P 1'
#
loop_
_entity.id
_entity.type
_entity.pdbx_description
1 polymer ?
#
loop_
_entity_poly.entity_id
_entity_poly.type
_entity_poly.pdbx_seq_one_letter_code
_entity_poly.pdbx_strand_id
1 'polypeptide(L)'
;MSPVAWQRIEGAAMCVAAIPLAAMTQPGWPLWVWPLALLAPDLSMLGYLAGPRIGAAIYNLFHLYAGGMLLALIGLLVGQPALIAVGAFWLTHVGADRALGFGLKYEIGFRTTHLGGKDPASGQEFSQKK
;
A
#
# COMPACT_ATOMS: atom_id res chain seq x y z
N MET A 1 -21.88 -9.67 3.62
CA MET A 1 -20.44 -9.34 3.73
C MET A 1 -20.31 -7.85 3.98
N SER A 2 -19.44 -7.42 4.90
CA SER A 2 -19.24 -5.98 5.17
C SER A 2 -18.45 -5.30 4.06
N PRO A 3 -18.56 -3.97 3.88
CA PRO A 3 -17.71 -3.22 2.93
C PRO A 3 -16.20 -3.44 3.17
N VAL A 4 -15.79 -3.57 4.43
CA VAL A 4 -14.40 -3.91 4.81
C VAL A 4 -13.99 -5.26 4.23
N ALA A 5 -14.84 -6.29 4.31
CA ALA A 5 -14.54 -7.60 3.74
C ALA A 5 -14.34 -7.54 2.22
N TRP A 6 -15.14 -6.75 1.51
CA TRP A 6 -14.97 -6.53 0.07
C TRP A 6 -13.65 -5.85 -0.26
N GLN A 7 -13.27 -4.79 0.47
CA GLN A 7 -11.99 -4.10 0.26
C GLN A 7 -10.77 -5.01 0.51
N ARG A 8 -10.87 -5.95 1.46
CA ARG A 8 -9.82 -6.96 1.70
C ARG A 8 -9.71 -7.95 0.55
N ILE A 9 -10.84 -8.39 -0.02
CA ILE A 9 -10.88 -9.28 -1.18
C ILE A 9 -10.32 -8.58 -2.42
N GLU A 10 -10.70 -7.32 -2.67
CA GLU A 10 -10.13 -6.50 -3.74
C GLU A 10 -8.62 -6.34 -3.57
N GLY A 11 -8.15 -6.10 -2.34
CA GLY A 11 -6.71 -6.05 -2.03
C GLY A 11 -5.99 -7.36 -2.35
N ALA A 12 -6.56 -8.49 -1.95
CA ALA A 12 -6.00 -9.80 -2.27
C ALA A 12 -5.93 -10.03 -3.79
N ALA A 13 -6.99 -9.69 -4.52
CA ALA A 13 -7.03 -9.79 -5.97
C ALA A 13 -5.96 -8.90 -6.64
N MET A 14 -5.82 -7.65 -6.19
CA MET A 14 -4.77 -6.74 -6.68
C MET A 14 -3.37 -7.27 -6.40
N CYS A 15 -3.13 -7.80 -5.19
CA CYS A 15 -1.85 -8.40 -4.83
C CYS A 15 -1.49 -9.56 -5.77
N VAL A 16 -2.42 -10.52 -5.93
CA VAL A 16 -2.22 -11.70 -6.78
C VAL A 16 -2.02 -11.32 -8.25
N ALA A 17 -2.76 -10.33 -8.76
CA ALA A 17 -2.64 -9.87 -10.15
C ALA A 17 -1.33 -9.11 -10.42
N ALA A 18 -0.83 -8.34 -9.46
CA ALA A 18 0.35 -7.50 -9.64
C ALA A 18 1.67 -8.30 -9.57
N ILE A 19 1.72 -9.41 -8.83
CA ILE A 19 2.91 -10.28 -8.75
C ILE A 19 3.40 -10.76 -10.13
N PRO A 20 2.58 -11.40 -10.99
CA PRO A 20 3.04 -11.83 -12.31
C PRO A 20 3.42 -10.64 -13.20
N LEU A 21 2.72 -9.51 -13.09
CA LEU A 21 3.09 -8.30 -13.82
C LEU A 21 4.50 -7.83 -13.45
N ALA A 22 4.83 -7.79 -12.15
CA ALA A 22 6.17 -7.47 -11.67
C ALA A 22 7.22 -8.47 -12.18
N ALA A 23 6.91 -9.78 -12.09
CA ALA A 23 7.80 -10.85 -12.51
C ALA A 23 8.13 -10.81 -14.01
N MET A 24 7.15 -10.44 -14.85
CA MET A 24 7.29 -10.40 -16.31
C MET A 24 7.98 -9.13 -16.83
N THR A 25 7.95 -8.03 -16.07
CA THR A 25 8.42 -6.71 -16.53
C THR A 25 9.74 -6.26 -15.91
N GLN A 26 10.18 -6.91 -14.82
CA GLN A 26 11.46 -6.62 -14.20
C GLN A 26 12.65 -6.96 -15.15
N PRO A 27 13.74 -6.17 -15.16
CA PRO A 27 14.82 -6.27 -16.16
C PRO A 27 15.94 -7.28 -15.81
N GLY A 28 15.64 -8.36 -15.10
CA GLY A 28 16.59 -9.33 -14.55
C GLY A 28 17.06 -9.03 -13.12
N TRP A 29 16.24 -8.36 -12.30
CA TRP A 29 16.59 -8.08 -10.91
C TRP A 29 16.81 -9.38 -10.12
N PRO A 30 17.89 -9.46 -9.32
CA PRO A 30 18.11 -10.61 -8.47
C PRO A 30 17.01 -10.71 -7.41
N LEU A 31 16.65 -11.94 -7.02
CA LEU A 31 15.50 -12.21 -6.13
C LEU A 31 15.57 -11.48 -4.79
N TRP A 32 16.76 -11.13 -4.29
CA TRP A 32 16.91 -10.38 -3.04
C TRP A 32 16.42 -8.93 -3.11
N VAL A 33 16.29 -8.35 -4.31
CA VAL A 33 15.73 -6.99 -4.51
C VAL A 33 14.22 -6.98 -4.33
N TRP A 34 13.54 -8.10 -4.58
CA TRP A 34 12.08 -8.20 -4.55
C TRP A 34 11.48 -7.83 -3.18
N PRO A 35 11.95 -8.40 -2.05
CA PRO A 35 11.45 -7.98 -0.74
C PRO A 35 11.77 -6.51 -0.42
N LEU A 36 12.90 -5.97 -0.92
CA LEU A 36 13.22 -4.54 -0.73
C LEU A 36 12.26 -3.64 -1.50
N ALA A 37 11.96 -3.98 -2.76
CA ALA A 37 11.00 -3.26 -3.58
C ALA A 37 9.58 -3.34 -2.99
N LEU A 38 9.21 -4.51 -2.45
CA LEU A 38 7.93 -4.71 -1.79
C LEU A 38 7.80 -3.85 -0.53
N LEU A 39 8.83 -3.79 0.31
CA LEU A 39 8.80 -3.02 1.57
C LEU A 39 9.13 -1.53 1.41
N ALA A 40 9.53 -1.08 0.21
CA ALA A 40 9.89 0.32 -0.01
C ALA A 40 8.78 1.33 0.34
N PRO A 41 7.48 1.09 0.04
CA PRO A 41 6.41 2.02 0.42
C PRO A 41 6.29 2.20 1.94
N ASP A 42 6.65 1.19 2.75
CA ASP A 42 6.56 1.24 4.21
C ASP A 42 7.54 2.23 4.84
N LEU A 43 8.64 2.58 4.16
CA LEU A 43 9.55 3.65 4.62
C LEU A 43 8.82 4.98 4.81
N SER A 44 7.68 5.19 4.15
CA SER A 44 6.79 6.34 4.36
C SER A 44 6.32 6.49 5.82
N MET A 45 6.34 5.42 6.63
CA MET A 45 6.01 5.49 8.05
C MET A 45 6.98 6.39 8.84
N LEU A 46 8.19 6.62 8.34
CA LEU A 46 9.13 7.58 8.94
C LEU A 46 8.59 9.01 8.95
N GLY A 47 7.59 9.33 8.11
CA GLY A 47 6.86 10.59 8.16
C GLY A 47 6.21 10.87 9.53
N TYR A 48 5.91 9.83 10.31
CA TYR A 48 5.37 9.97 11.67
C TYR A 48 6.38 10.60 12.66
N LEU A 49 7.67 10.66 12.33
CA LEU A 49 8.67 11.43 13.10
C LEU A 49 8.37 12.93 13.09
N ALA A 50 7.66 13.43 12.07
CA ALA A 50 7.17 14.80 11.99
C ALA A 50 5.76 14.99 12.61
N GLY A 51 5.22 13.95 13.27
CA GLY A 51 3.93 13.97 13.94
C GLY A 51 2.79 13.24 13.21
N PRO A 52 1.66 12.95 13.88
CA PRO A 52 0.60 12.06 13.36
C PRO A 52 -0.04 12.53 12.06
N ARG A 53 -0.28 13.84 11.91
CA ARG A 53 -0.94 14.41 10.73
C ARG A 53 -0.06 14.30 9.48
N ILE A 54 1.19 14.74 9.58
CA ILE A 54 2.17 14.66 8.48
C ILE A 54 2.45 13.19 8.15
N GLY A 55 2.66 12.36 9.18
CA GLY A 55 2.86 10.93 9.03
C GLY A 55 1.71 10.23 8.32
N ALA A 56 0.46 10.50 8.70
CA ALA A 56 -0.71 9.93 8.03
C ALA A 56 -0.80 10.37 6.57
N ALA A 57 -0.56 11.65 6.26
CA ALA A 57 -0.57 12.16 4.89
C ALA A 57 0.50 11.48 4.01
N ILE A 58 1.75 11.43 4.48
CA ILE A 58 2.86 10.79 3.76
C ILE A 58 2.60 9.29 3.59
N TYR A 59 2.25 8.59 4.67
CA TYR A 59 1.97 7.15 4.60
C TYR A 59 0.82 6.85 3.62
N ASN A 60 -0.28 7.61 3.69
CA ASN A 60 -1.42 7.39 2.82
C ASN A 60 -1.07 7.61 1.35
N LEU A 61 -0.27 8.62 1.01
CA LEU A 61 0.21 8.84 -0.35
C LEU A 61 0.93 7.61 -0.92
N PHE A 62 1.77 6.96 -0.09
CA PHE A 62 2.47 5.73 -0.47
C PHE A 62 1.61 4.46 -0.42
N HIS A 63 0.40 4.52 0.14
CA HIS A 63 -0.53 3.38 0.24
C HIS A 63 -1.80 3.55 -0.61
N LEU A 64 -1.77 4.49 -1.57
CA LEU A 64 -2.76 4.57 -2.64
C LEU A 64 -2.39 3.64 -3.79
N TYR A 65 -3.36 2.87 -4.29
CA TYR A 65 -3.19 2.11 -5.54
C TYR A 65 -2.81 3.01 -6.72
N ALA A 66 -3.28 4.27 -6.70
CA ALA A 66 -2.99 5.24 -7.76
C ALA A 66 -1.49 5.45 -7.97
N GLY A 67 -0.66 5.43 -6.91
CA GLY A 67 0.79 5.63 -7.04
C GLY A 67 1.45 4.56 -7.89
N GLY A 68 1.25 3.29 -7.52
CA GLY A 68 1.77 2.14 -8.28
C GLY A 68 1.20 2.07 -9.71
N MET A 69 -0.10 2.35 -9.87
CA MET A 69 -0.74 2.35 -11.20
C MET A 69 -0.18 3.45 -12.10
N LEU A 70 -0.06 4.69 -11.62
CA LEU A 70 0.50 5.80 -12.40
C LEU A 70 1.94 5.52 -12.81
N LEU A 71 2.75 4.96 -11.91
CA LEU A 71 4.13 4.60 -12.22
C LEU A 71 4.22 3.52 -13.29
N ALA A 72 3.35 2.50 -13.21
CA ALA A 72 3.28 1.47 -14.23
C ALA A 72 2.82 2.01 -15.59
N LEU A 73 1.83 2.90 -15.61
CA LEU A 73 1.36 3.56 -16.83
C LEU A 73 2.43 4.46 -17.45
N ILE A 74 3.17 5.22 -16.65
CA ILE A 74 4.32 6.00 -17.12
C ILE A 74 5.34 5.06 -17.77
N GLY A 75 5.68 3.94 -17.10
CA GLY A 75 6.58 2.93 -17.64
C GLY A 75 6.13 2.38 -19.00
N LEU A 76 4.83 2.15 -19.15
CA LEU A 76 4.25 1.74 -20.44
C LEU A 76 4.41 2.84 -21.50
N LEU A 77 4.07 4.09 -21.17
CA LEU A 77 4.11 5.22 -22.10
C LEU A 77 5.52 5.56 -22.59
N VAL A 78 6.53 5.41 -21.73
CA VAL A 78 7.93 5.69 -22.08
C VAL A 78 8.72 4.44 -22.50
N GLY A 79 8.06 3.27 -22.60
CA GLY A 79 8.70 2.02 -23.00
C GLY A 79 9.76 1.51 -22.02
N GLN A 80 9.56 1.71 -20.71
CA GLN A 80 10.49 1.32 -19.65
C GLN A 80 9.88 0.21 -18.77
N PRO A 81 10.15 -1.08 -19.06
CA PRO A 81 9.62 -2.21 -18.30
C PRO A 81 9.99 -2.16 -16.81
N ALA A 82 11.16 -1.63 -16.47
CA ALA A 82 11.59 -1.46 -15.08
C ALA A 82 10.61 -0.59 -14.28
N LEU A 83 10.07 0.49 -14.85
CA LEU A 83 9.06 1.33 -14.19
C LEU A 83 7.74 0.58 -14.01
N ILE A 84 7.36 -0.26 -14.97
CA ILE A 84 6.19 -1.15 -14.85
C ILE A 84 6.39 -2.10 -13.67
N ALA A 85 7.58 -2.70 -13.55
CA ALA A 85 7.91 -3.59 -12.45
C ALA A 85 7.86 -2.89 -11.09
N VAL A 86 8.43 -1.68 -10.95
CA VAL A 86 8.35 -0.92 -9.69
C VAL A 86 6.88 -0.61 -9.35
N GLY A 87 6.09 -0.14 -10.32
CA GLY A 87 4.67 0.13 -10.13
C GLY A 87 3.89 -1.12 -9.72
N ALA A 88 4.21 -2.27 -10.30
CA ALA A 88 3.60 -3.56 -9.97
C ALA A 88 3.97 -4.03 -8.55
N PHE A 89 5.24 -3.95 -8.12
CA PHE A 89 5.63 -4.25 -6.74
C PHE A 89 4.92 -3.35 -5.73
N TRP A 90 4.77 -2.07 -6.06
CA TRP A 90 4.01 -1.13 -5.23
C TRP A 90 2.53 -1.54 -5.13
N LEU A 91 1.89 -1.90 -6.24
CA LEU A 91 0.52 -2.44 -6.22
C LEU A 91 0.42 -3.74 -5.41
N THR A 92 1.41 -4.64 -5.51
CA THR A 92 1.50 -5.86 -4.70
C THR A 92 1.53 -5.53 -3.21
N HIS A 93 2.38 -4.59 -2.79
CA HIS A 93 2.47 -4.13 -1.40
C HIS A 93 1.12 -3.62 -0.87
N VAL A 94 0.53 -2.64 -1.57
CA VAL A 94 -0.75 -2.03 -1.15
C VAL A 94 -1.89 -3.05 -1.14
N GLY A 95 -1.90 -3.98 -2.10
CA GLY A 95 -2.86 -5.07 -2.16
C GLY A 95 -2.71 -6.04 -0.98
N ALA A 96 -1.48 -6.43 -0.65
CA ALA A 96 -1.17 -7.29 0.49
C ALA A 96 -1.60 -6.65 1.81
N ASP A 97 -1.29 -5.36 1.99
CA ASP A 97 -1.71 -4.57 3.15
C ASP A 97 -3.23 -4.61 3.32
N ARG A 98 -3.96 -4.28 2.25
CA ARG A 98 -5.43 -4.31 2.24
C ARG A 98 -5.98 -5.69 2.54
N ALA A 99 -5.41 -6.76 1.99
CA ALA A 99 -5.83 -8.12 2.27
C ALA A 99 -5.66 -8.50 3.75
N LEU A 100 -4.55 -8.08 4.36
CA LEU A 100 -4.22 -8.33 5.76
C LEU A 100 -4.99 -7.44 6.74
N GLY A 101 -5.72 -6.43 6.25
CA GLY A 101 -6.50 -5.51 7.06
C GLY A 101 -5.76 -4.24 7.47
N PHE A 102 -4.56 -4.02 6.92
CA PHE A 102 -3.90 -2.71 6.94
C PHE A 102 -4.55 -1.79 5.90
N GLY A 103 -4.37 -0.48 6.08
CA GLY A 103 -4.97 0.48 5.17
C GLY A 103 -4.60 1.92 5.48
N LEU A 104 -5.23 2.83 4.74
CA LEU A 104 -5.10 4.28 4.93
C LEU A 104 -5.41 4.67 6.37
N LYS A 105 -4.52 5.50 6.91
CA LYS A 105 -4.42 5.97 8.28
C LYS A 105 -5.28 7.21 8.50
N TYR A 106 -5.88 7.29 9.67
CA TYR A 106 -6.44 8.55 10.17
C TYR A 106 -5.35 9.42 10.81
N GLU A 107 -5.55 10.74 10.82
CA GLU A 107 -4.60 11.71 11.39
C GLU A 107 -4.42 11.60 12.93
N ILE A 108 -5.24 10.76 13.58
CA ILE A 108 -5.21 10.55 15.03
C ILE A 108 -4.13 9.57 15.49
N GLY A 109 -3.55 8.76 14.59
CA GLY A 109 -2.45 7.85 14.92
C GLY A 109 -2.26 6.68 13.95
N PHE A 110 -1.09 6.04 14.03
CA PHE A 110 -0.68 4.99 13.08
C PHE A 110 -1.52 3.69 13.12
N ARG A 111 -2.20 3.41 14.23
CA ARG A 111 -2.94 2.15 14.42
C ARG A 111 -4.40 2.20 13.97
N THR A 112 -4.89 3.36 13.57
CA THR A 112 -6.29 3.55 13.19
C THR A 112 -6.41 3.68 11.68
N THR A 113 -7.15 2.77 11.05
CA THR A 113 -7.31 2.73 9.59
C THR A 113 -8.78 2.64 9.18
N HIS A 114 -9.07 2.94 7.92
CA HIS A 114 -10.41 2.78 7.33
C HIS A 114 -10.91 1.32 7.27
N LEU A 115 -10.02 0.32 7.37
CA LEU A 115 -10.39 -1.10 7.44
C LEU A 115 -10.60 -1.60 8.88
N GLY A 116 -10.44 -0.71 9.86
CA GLY A 116 -10.45 -1.03 11.28
C GLY A 116 -9.10 -0.71 11.94
N GLY A 117 -9.09 -0.77 13.26
CA GLY A 117 -7.92 -0.44 14.06
C GLY A 117 -8.28 -0.06 15.48
N LYS A 118 -7.26 0.17 16.31
CA LYS A 118 -7.46 0.64 17.68
C LYS A 118 -7.42 2.15 17.73
N ASP A 119 -8.28 2.74 18.55
CA ASP A 119 -8.17 4.13 18.95
C ASP A 119 -6.94 4.30 19.85
N PRO A 120 -5.99 5.21 19.51
CA PRO A 120 -4.81 5.44 20.32
C PRO A 120 -5.10 5.97 21.73
N ALA A 121 -6.24 6.64 21.96
CA ALA A 121 -6.60 7.18 23.27
C ALA A 121 -7.22 6.12 24.20
N SER A 122 -8.09 5.26 23.69
CA SER A 122 -8.83 4.27 24.49
C SER A 122 -8.32 2.84 24.35
N GLY A 123 -7.52 2.54 23.33
CA GLY A 123 -7.07 1.17 23.00
C GLY A 123 -8.18 0.24 22.50
N GLN A 124 -9.42 0.71 22.44
CA GLN A 124 -10.58 -0.03 21.95
C GLN A 124 -10.67 0.00 20.43
N GLU A 125 -11.52 -0.85 19.85
CA GLU A 125 -11.81 -0.77 18.41
C GLU A 125 -12.36 0.62 18.06
N PHE A 126 -11.73 1.25 17.08
CA PHE A 126 -12.19 2.52 16.57
C PHE A 126 -13.48 2.32 15.79
N SER A 127 -14.59 2.72 16.39
CA SER A 127 -15.88 2.85 15.71
C SER A 127 -15.97 4.24 15.10
N GLN A 128 -16.01 4.33 13.76
CA GLN A 128 -16.49 5.53 13.08
C GLN A 128 -17.97 5.70 13.44
N LYS A 129 -18.26 6.34 14.57
CA LYS A 129 -19.61 6.86 14.83
C LYS A 129 -19.87 7.90 13.75
N LYS A 130 -20.86 7.59 12.90
CA LYS A 130 -21.42 8.51 11.91
C LYS A 130 -21.91 9.79 12.57
#